data_AF-A0A969AYD9-F1
#
_entry.id   AF-A0A969AYD9-F1
#
_cell.length_a   1.000
_cell.length_b   1.000
_cell.length_c   1.000
_cell.angle_alpha   90.00
_cell.angle_beta   90.00
_cell.angle_gamma   90.00
#
_symmetry.space_group_name_H-M   'P 1'
#
loop_
_entity.id
_entity.type
_entity.pdbx_description
1 polymer ?
#
loop_
_entity_poly.entity_id
_entity_poly.type
_entity_poly.pdbx_seq_one_letter_code
_entity_poly.pdbx_strand_id
1 'polypeptide(L)'
;MKNLSIVLPLFLCFLTFVAFAEDPVVQIVDEERYYYPTFATSYLIGTKKALNIAEILRGEFQQKFELVKGDYPAFGLETSDIWLKFNVQNHLDDSPYLEVINPSLDTVEYFLINKHGELVHHHLSGSFQSIKDRAMPSWQFVQDMGLVNDEVHTCYLRINTETSAAMADIRIAHPKSILLPITAMRYGRDCILD
;
A
#
# COMPACT_ATOMS: atom_id res chain seq x y z
N MET A 1 -25.13 -60.85 -14.74
CA MET A 1 -23.68 -60.61 -14.97
C MET A 1 -23.52 -59.33 -15.76
N LYS A 2 -22.64 -58.44 -15.27
CA LYS A 2 -22.01 -57.30 -15.96
C LYS A 2 -22.94 -56.14 -16.34
N ASN A 3 -22.78 -55.02 -15.63
CA ASN A 3 -22.79 -53.63 -16.14
C ASN A 3 -22.79 -52.64 -14.97
N LEU A 4 -21.67 -52.54 -14.23
CA LEU A 4 -21.54 -51.52 -13.18
C LEU A 4 -20.08 -51.28 -12.81
N SER A 5 -19.24 -50.72 -13.69
CA SER A 5 -17.88 -50.33 -13.26
C SER A 5 -17.05 -49.45 -14.21
N ILE A 6 -17.62 -48.59 -15.07
CA ILE A 6 -16.79 -47.76 -15.99
C ILE A 6 -17.28 -46.30 -16.08
N VAL A 7 -17.84 -45.72 -15.01
CA VAL A 7 -18.14 -44.26 -14.99
C VAL A 7 -17.42 -43.53 -13.84
N LEU A 8 -16.69 -44.25 -12.99
CA LEU A 8 -16.08 -43.68 -11.79
C LEU A 8 -14.71 -42.96 -11.97
N PRO A 9 -13.90 -43.13 -13.04
CA PRO A 9 -12.62 -42.44 -13.09
C PRO A 9 -12.70 -41.02 -13.69
N LEU A 10 -13.80 -40.64 -14.33
CA LEU A 10 -13.91 -39.31 -14.96
C LEU A 10 -14.30 -38.19 -13.98
N PHE A 11 -14.80 -38.54 -12.80
CA PHE A 11 -15.22 -37.56 -11.78
C PHE A 11 -14.08 -37.14 -10.84
N LEU A 12 -12.95 -37.86 -10.83
CA LEU A 12 -11.81 -37.56 -9.94
C LEU A 12 -10.78 -36.59 -10.54
N CYS A 13 -10.81 -36.31 -11.85
CA CYS A 13 -9.93 -35.30 -12.47
C CYS A 13 -10.46 -33.86 -12.33
N PHE A 14 -11.64 -33.68 -11.73
CA PHE A 14 -12.17 -32.39 -11.31
C PHE A 14 -11.90 -32.11 -9.82
N LEU A 15 -10.89 -32.74 -9.22
CA LEU A 15 -10.24 -32.23 -8.02
C LEU A 15 -9.50 -30.94 -8.41
N THR A 16 -10.31 -29.88 -8.38
CA THR A 16 -10.02 -28.47 -8.51
C THR A 16 -8.66 -28.13 -7.92
N PHE A 17 -7.72 -27.77 -8.80
CA PHE A 17 -6.64 -26.87 -8.44
C PHE A 17 -7.30 -25.55 -8.00
N VAL A 18 -7.57 -25.42 -6.70
CA VAL A 18 -7.75 -24.11 -6.09
C VAL A 18 -6.35 -23.52 -6.05
N ALA A 19 -5.96 -22.87 -7.14
CA ALA A 19 -4.81 -21.99 -7.11
C ALA A 19 -5.17 -20.86 -6.16
N PHE A 20 -4.65 -20.93 -4.94
CA PHE A 20 -4.61 -19.77 -4.07
C PHE A 20 -3.66 -18.79 -4.76
N ALA A 21 -4.23 -17.79 -5.42
CA ALA A 21 -3.45 -16.66 -5.90
C ALA A 21 -2.87 -15.99 -4.64
N GLU A 22 -1.57 -16.11 -4.45
CA GLU A 22 -0.86 -15.37 -3.42
C GLU A 22 -0.89 -13.89 -3.80
N ASP A 23 -1.23 -13.03 -2.83
CA ASP A 23 -1.22 -11.58 -3.03
C ASP A 23 0.20 -11.15 -3.45
N PRO A 24 0.37 -10.36 -4.52
CA PRO A 24 1.68 -9.94 -4.99
C PRO A 24 2.46 -9.20 -3.88
N VAL A 25 3.75 -9.51 -3.76
CA VAL A 25 4.66 -8.88 -2.81
C VAL A 25 5.59 -7.93 -3.54
N VAL A 26 5.64 -6.68 -3.09
CA VAL A 26 6.59 -5.69 -3.59
C VAL A 26 7.97 -6.00 -3.02
N GLN A 27 8.91 -6.30 -3.90
CA GLN A 27 10.26 -6.70 -3.55
C GLN A 27 11.20 -5.49 -3.66
N ILE A 28 11.77 -5.06 -2.53
CA ILE A 28 12.74 -3.95 -2.48
C ILE A 28 14.13 -4.58 -2.41
N VAL A 29 14.79 -4.69 -3.56
CA VAL A 29 16.00 -5.55 -3.74
C VAL A 29 17.25 -4.78 -4.09
N ASP A 30 17.14 -3.53 -4.50
CA ASP A 30 18.25 -2.69 -4.93
C ASP A 30 18.08 -1.22 -4.50
N GLU A 31 19.06 -0.40 -4.84
CA GLU A 31 19.06 1.03 -4.57
C GLU A 31 18.28 1.85 -5.62
N GLU A 32 17.30 1.26 -6.32
CA GLU A 32 16.36 2.00 -7.15
C GLU A 32 15.74 3.14 -6.34
N ARG A 33 15.57 4.28 -7.02
CA ARG A 33 15.15 5.50 -6.34
C ARG A 33 13.75 5.34 -5.72
N TYR A 34 12.86 4.70 -6.46
CA TYR A 34 11.45 4.54 -6.13
C TYR A 34 10.91 3.20 -6.61
N TYR A 35 10.11 2.54 -5.77
CA TYR A 35 9.29 1.39 -6.13
C TYR A 35 7.82 1.81 -6.13
N TYR A 36 7.05 1.26 -7.06
CA TYR A 36 5.64 1.62 -7.25
C TYR A 36 4.74 0.42 -6.90
N PRO A 37 4.16 0.39 -5.68
CA PRO A 37 3.35 -0.73 -5.23
C PRO A 37 1.98 -0.80 -5.91
N THR A 38 1.63 0.13 -6.81
CA THR A 38 0.28 0.25 -7.38
C THR A 38 -0.29 -1.07 -7.89
N PHE A 39 0.47 -1.82 -8.70
CA PHE A 39 -0.02 -3.07 -9.30
C PHE A 39 -0.13 -4.23 -8.29
N ALA A 40 0.45 -4.08 -7.10
CA ALA A 40 0.30 -4.99 -5.97
C ALA A 40 -0.69 -4.46 -4.92
N THR A 41 -1.26 -3.27 -5.16
CA THR A 41 -2.15 -2.61 -4.21
C THR A 41 -3.59 -3.00 -4.49
N SER A 42 -4.27 -3.41 -3.42
CA SER A 42 -5.71 -3.56 -3.41
C SER A 42 -6.34 -2.46 -2.57
N TYR A 43 -7.60 -2.15 -2.82
CA TYR A 43 -8.35 -1.14 -2.08
C TYR A 43 -9.70 -1.66 -1.57
N LEU A 44 -10.19 -1.02 -0.52
CA LEU A 44 -11.53 -1.21 0.02
C LEU A 44 -12.11 0.18 0.34
N ILE A 45 -13.23 0.51 -0.28
CA ILE A 45 -14.01 1.68 0.12
C ILE A 45 -14.83 1.29 1.35
N GLY A 46 -14.68 2.05 2.43
CA GLY A 46 -15.35 1.86 3.69
C GLY A 46 -16.84 2.07 3.60
N THR A 47 -17.50 1.91 4.74
CA THR A 47 -18.93 2.24 4.86
C THR A 47 -19.09 3.61 5.53
N LYS A 48 -20.33 4.09 5.68
CA LYS A 48 -20.64 5.29 6.48
C LYS A 48 -20.12 5.20 7.92
N LYS A 49 -19.93 3.99 8.46
CA LYS A 49 -19.24 3.80 9.73
C LYS A 49 -17.74 3.69 9.44
N ALA A 50 -16.99 4.61 10.05
CA ALA A 50 -15.53 4.57 10.11
C ALA A 50 -15.06 3.21 10.66
N LEU A 51 -14.34 2.46 9.85
CA LEU A 51 -13.71 1.20 10.26
C LEU A 51 -12.37 1.53 10.93
N ASN A 52 -11.97 0.74 11.93
CA ASN A 52 -10.60 0.78 12.46
C ASN A 52 -9.78 -0.41 11.96
N ILE A 53 -8.46 -0.36 12.15
CA ILE A 53 -7.55 -1.43 11.70
C ILE A 53 -7.94 -2.81 12.27
N ALA A 54 -8.36 -2.90 13.54
CA ALA A 54 -8.76 -4.18 14.13
C ALA A 54 -10.02 -4.78 13.51
N GLU A 55 -10.91 -3.96 12.95
CA GLU A 55 -12.04 -4.41 12.12
C GLU A 55 -11.55 -4.85 10.74
N ILE A 56 -10.67 -4.08 10.08
CA ILE A 56 -10.11 -4.40 8.76
C ILE A 56 -9.34 -5.73 8.74
N LEU A 57 -8.62 -6.04 9.82
CA LEU A 57 -7.89 -7.30 9.95
C LEU A 57 -8.80 -8.53 10.10
N ARG A 58 -10.12 -8.35 10.28
CA ARG A 58 -11.07 -9.48 10.30
C ARG A 58 -11.30 -10.02 8.90
N GLY A 59 -11.43 -11.34 8.80
CA GLY A 59 -11.55 -12.05 7.53
C GLY A 59 -12.70 -11.57 6.62
N GLU A 60 -13.78 -11.01 7.18
CA GLU A 60 -14.91 -10.51 6.40
C GLU A 60 -14.58 -9.29 5.52
N PHE A 61 -13.60 -8.47 5.91
CA PHE A 61 -13.17 -7.31 5.13
C PHE A 61 -12.02 -7.64 4.20
N GLN A 62 -11.16 -8.58 4.59
CA GLN A 62 -10.04 -9.04 3.76
C GLN A 62 -10.50 -9.54 2.39
N GLN A 63 -11.68 -10.19 2.32
CA GLN A 63 -12.25 -10.69 1.07
C GLN A 63 -12.91 -9.62 0.19
N LYS A 64 -13.02 -8.37 0.68
CA LYS A 64 -13.68 -7.26 -0.01
C LYS A 64 -12.69 -6.31 -0.67
N PHE A 65 -11.38 -6.53 -0.50
CA PHE A 65 -10.36 -5.74 -1.18
C PHE A 65 -10.37 -6.09 -2.68
N GLU A 66 -10.32 -5.06 -3.52
CA GLU A 66 -10.23 -5.18 -4.97
C GLU A 66 -8.89 -4.65 -5.46
N LEU A 67 -8.26 -5.34 -6.41
CA LEU A 67 -6.99 -4.88 -6.99
C LEU A 67 -7.18 -3.53 -7.71
N VAL A 68 -6.23 -2.61 -7.53
CA VAL A 68 -6.21 -1.32 -8.26
C VAL A 68 -6.07 -1.59 -9.76
N LYS A 69 -6.96 -0.98 -10.55
CA LYS A 69 -6.98 -1.07 -12.02
C LYS A 69 -6.55 0.27 -12.61
N GLY A 70 -5.24 0.51 -12.68
CA GLY A 70 -4.68 1.75 -13.23
C GLY A 70 -3.26 2.00 -12.74
N ASP A 71 -2.66 3.10 -13.20
CA ASP A 71 -1.29 3.49 -12.84
C ASP A 71 -1.18 4.04 -11.42
N TYR A 72 -2.30 4.49 -10.84
CA TYR A 72 -2.42 4.92 -9.45
C TYR A 72 -3.85 4.76 -8.91
N PRO A 73 -4.05 4.63 -7.58
CA PRO A 73 -5.36 4.64 -6.94
C PRO A 73 -6.06 6.00 -7.08
N ALA A 74 -7.19 6.02 -7.78
CA ALA A 74 -8.00 7.22 -8.00
C ALA A 74 -9.49 6.94 -7.76
N PHE A 75 -10.08 7.61 -6.78
CA PHE A 75 -11.44 7.36 -6.31
C PHE A 75 -12.38 8.55 -6.54
N GLY A 76 -11.88 9.68 -7.04
CA GLY A 76 -12.68 10.88 -7.27
C GLY A 76 -13.14 11.53 -5.97
N LEU A 77 -14.35 12.09 -5.95
CA LEU A 77 -14.96 12.63 -4.74
C LEU A 77 -15.58 11.47 -3.93
N GLU A 78 -14.80 10.92 -3.01
CA GLU A 78 -15.22 9.87 -2.08
C GLU A 78 -15.10 10.39 -0.65
N THR A 79 -16.20 10.33 0.10
CA THR A 79 -16.29 10.83 1.49
C THR A 79 -16.17 9.72 2.52
N SER A 80 -16.22 8.46 2.07
CA SER A 80 -15.95 7.28 2.89
C SER A 80 -14.44 7.08 3.04
N ASP A 81 -14.04 6.37 4.09
CA ASP A 81 -12.64 5.98 4.25
C ASP A 81 -12.22 5.06 3.11
N ILE A 82 -11.06 5.32 2.52
CA ILE A 82 -10.44 4.44 1.54
C ILE A 82 -9.30 3.72 2.21
N TRP A 83 -9.36 2.39 2.19
CA TRP A 83 -8.30 1.52 2.66
C TRP A 83 -7.49 1.04 1.47
N LEU A 84 -6.17 1.22 1.48
CA LEU A 84 -5.24 0.57 0.56
C LEU A 84 -4.47 -0.50 1.32
N LYS A 85 -4.16 -1.61 0.65
CA LYS A 85 -3.44 -2.77 1.17
C LYS A 85 -2.43 -3.25 0.14
N PHE A 86 -1.19 -3.47 0.54
CA PHE A 86 -0.19 -4.17 -0.28
C PHE A 86 0.80 -4.91 0.62
N ASN A 87 1.38 -5.99 0.08
CA ASN A 87 2.46 -6.71 0.76
C ASN A 87 3.81 -6.18 0.27
N VAL A 88 4.79 -6.11 1.17
CA VAL A 88 6.13 -5.61 0.87
C VAL A 88 7.17 -6.43 1.63
N GLN A 89 8.31 -6.65 0.99
CA GLN A 89 9.49 -7.26 1.60
C GLN A 89 10.69 -6.37 1.30
N ASN A 90 11.41 -6.01 2.36
CA ASN A 90 12.63 -5.23 2.25
C ASN A 90 13.84 -6.13 2.31
N HIS A 91 14.71 -6.10 1.30
CA HIS A 91 16.00 -6.80 1.28
C HIS A 91 17.18 -5.84 1.49
N LEU A 92 16.90 -4.56 1.74
CA LEU A 92 17.92 -3.56 2.03
C LEU A 92 18.25 -3.53 3.52
N ASP A 93 19.45 -3.05 3.84
CA ASP A 93 19.89 -2.86 5.22
C ASP A 93 19.12 -1.73 5.94
N ASP A 94 18.67 -0.72 5.17
CA ASP A 94 17.93 0.43 5.69
C ASP A 94 16.41 0.29 5.46
N SER A 95 15.62 0.85 6.38
CA SER A 95 14.16 0.94 6.21
C SER A 95 13.80 2.01 5.17
N PRO A 96 13.03 1.68 4.12
CA PRO A 96 12.58 2.65 3.14
C PRO A 96 11.45 3.52 3.69
N TYR A 97 11.08 4.53 2.92
CA TYR A 97 9.99 5.44 3.26
C TYR A 97 8.83 5.26 2.31
N LEU A 98 7.62 5.35 2.84
CA LEU A 98 6.39 5.43 2.08
C LEU A 98 6.07 6.89 1.82
N GLU A 99 5.84 7.23 0.55
CA GLU A 99 5.38 8.54 0.14
C GLU A 99 3.98 8.46 -0.47
N VAL A 100 3.10 9.38 -0.07
CA VAL A 100 1.78 9.58 -0.69
C VAL A 100 1.77 10.96 -1.36
N ILE A 101 1.69 10.96 -2.69
CA ILE A 101 1.76 12.16 -3.54
C ILE A 101 0.37 12.76 -3.70
N ASN A 102 -0.19 13.27 -2.60
CA ASN A 102 -1.35 14.15 -2.65
C ASN A 102 -1.41 15.00 -1.37
N PRO A 103 -0.90 16.23 -1.37
CA PRO A 103 -0.86 17.07 -0.17
C PRO A 103 -2.25 17.54 0.31
N SER A 104 -3.30 17.33 -0.49
CA SER A 104 -4.67 17.78 -0.17
C SER A 104 -5.50 16.77 0.62
N LEU A 105 -4.99 15.56 0.84
CA LEU A 105 -5.70 14.58 1.67
C LEU A 105 -5.79 15.07 3.11
N ASP A 106 -6.99 15.01 3.68
CA ASP A 106 -7.25 15.52 5.02
C ASP A 106 -6.53 14.68 6.07
N THR A 107 -6.61 13.36 5.95
CA THR A 107 -5.85 12.42 6.78
C THR A 107 -5.31 11.23 5.98
N VAL A 108 -4.12 10.79 6.36
CA VAL A 108 -3.47 9.57 5.89
C VAL A 108 -2.93 8.84 7.11
N GLU A 109 -3.48 7.66 7.39
CA GLU A 109 -3.09 6.82 8.51
C GLU A 109 -2.41 5.56 7.98
N TYR A 110 -1.19 5.32 8.42
CA TYR A 110 -0.34 4.21 8.01
C TYR A 110 -0.29 3.14 9.10
N PHE A 111 -0.44 1.88 8.71
CA PHE A 111 -0.31 0.72 9.58
C PHE A 111 0.61 -0.32 8.93
N LEU A 112 1.52 -0.89 9.71
CA LEU A 112 2.36 -2.01 9.31
C LEU A 112 2.01 -3.25 10.12
N ILE A 113 1.67 -4.32 9.43
CA ILE A 113 1.37 -5.62 10.02
C ILE A 113 2.50 -6.59 9.67
N ASN A 114 3.03 -7.29 10.67
CA ASN A 114 4.07 -8.31 10.47
C ASN A 114 3.46 -9.64 9.96
N LYS A 115 4.32 -10.63 9.66
CA LYS A 115 3.85 -11.95 9.18
C LYS A 115 3.00 -12.72 10.20
N HIS A 116 3.03 -12.32 11.48
CA HIS A 116 2.23 -12.91 12.56
C HIS A 116 0.85 -12.26 12.72
N GLY A 117 0.54 -11.24 11.90
CA GLY A 117 -0.73 -10.51 11.98
C GLY A 117 -0.76 -9.44 13.07
N GLU A 118 0.39 -9.06 13.61
CA GLU A 118 0.52 -8.06 14.67
C GLU A 118 0.80 -6.67 14.10
N LEU A 119 0.18 -5.65 14.68
CA LEU A 119 0.48 -4.25 14.38
C LEU A 119 1.84 -3.89 14.98
N VAL A 120 2.84 -3.68 14.13
CA VAL A 120 4.22 -3.37 14.54
C VAL A 120 4.59 -1.90 14.33
N HIS A 121 3.86 -1.19 13.46
CA HIS A 121 4.05 0.25 13.26
C HIS A 121 2.74 0.95 12.93
N HIS A 122 2.58 2.18 13.43
CA HIS A 122 1.40 3.02 13.18
C HIS A 122 1.79 4.49 13.15
N HIS A 123 1.27 5.23 12.18
CA HIS A 123 1.48 6.66 12.08
C HIS A 123 0.25 7.36 11.50
N LEU A 124 -0.13 8.49 12.09
CA LEU A 124 -1.20 9.35 11.58
C LEU A 124 -0.59 10.66 11.06
N SER A 125 -0.87 10.99 9.81
CA SER A 125 -0.55 12.28 9.19
C SER A 125 -1.77 12.85 8.46
N GLY A 126 -1.62 14.02 7.83
CA GLY A 126 -2.72 14.71 7.16
C GLY A 126 -2.45 16.19 6.88
N SER A 127 -3.32 16.82 6.11
CA SER A 127 -3.26 18.26 5.82
C SER A 127 -3.38 19.11 7.09
N PHE A 128 -4.04 18.58 8.12
CA PHE A 128 -4.18 19.24 9.43
C PHE A 128 -2.89 19.24 10.28
N GLN A 129 -1.87 18.46 9.92
CA GLN A 129 -0.58 18.51 10.59
C GLN A 129 0.30 19.59 9.96
N SER A 130 0.66 20.60 10.77
CA SER A 130 1.59 21.66 10.37
C SER A 130 2.90 21.07 9.88
N ILE A 131 3.46 21.63 8.79
CA ILE A 131 4.72 21.18 8.19
C ILE A 131 5.87 21.16 9.21
N LYS A 132 5.86 22.08 10.18
CA LYS A 132 6.88 22.17 11.23
C LYS A 132 6.86 21.00 12.21
N ASP A 133 5.72 20.32 12.31
CA ASP A 133 5.49 19.21 13.24
C ASP A 133 5.58 17.85 12.52
N ARG A 134 5.94 17.83 11.24
CA ARG A 134 6.13 16.62 10.45
C ARG A 134 7.55 16.09 10.65
N ALA A 135 7.70 14.76 10.69
CA ALA A 135 9.01 14.10 10.78
C ALA A 135 9.95 14.50 9.63
N MET A 136 9.38 14.77 8.46
CA MET A 136 10.09 15.39 7.35
C MET A 136 9.32 16.61 6.83
N PRO A 137 9.96 17.78 6.67
CA PRO A 137 9.32 18.99 6.16
C PRO A 137 9.08 18.88 4.64
N SER A 138 8.11 18.05 4.27
CA SER A 138 7.62 17.90 2.90
C SER A 138 6.15 18.32 2.84
N TRP A 139 5.75 18.84 1.69
CA TRP A 139 4.34 19.05 1.36
C TRP A 139 3.63 17.71 1.18
N GLN A 140 4.35 16.70 0.70
CA GLN A 140 3.87 15.33 0.56
C GLN A 140 3.86 14.62 1.92
N PHE A 141 3.05 13.57 2.03
CA PHE A 141 3.10 12.68 3.18
C PHE A 141 4.27 11.73 2.98
N VAL A 142 5.20 11.72 3.94
CA VAL A 142 6.33 10.80 3.92
C VAL A 142 6.49 10.19 5.29
N GLN A 143 6.57 8.86 5.34
CA GLN A 143 6.62 8.08 6.56
C GLN A 143 7.69 7.00 6.44
N ASP A 144 8.57 6.87 7.46
CA ASP A 144 9.44 5.70 7.60
C ASP A 144 8.57 4.46 7.73
N MET A 145 8.78 3.47 6.87
CA MET A 145 7.94 2.27 6.86
C MET A 145 8.19 1.38 8.07
N GLY A 146 9.35 1.46 8.72
CA GLY A 146 9.73 0.58 9.83
C GLY A 146 9.85 -0.89 9.42
N LEU A 147 10.24 -1.17 8.16
CA LEU A 147 10.35 -2.54 7.66
C LEU A 147 11.58 -3.25 8.26
N VAL A 148 11.37 -4.46 8.77
CA VAL A 148 12.46 -5.38 9.14
C VAL A 148 12.95 -6.12 7.88
N ASN A 149 14.28 -6.22 7.74
CA ASN A 149 14.93 -6.89 6.62
C ASN A 149 14.47 -8.36 6.49
N ASP A 150 14.27 -8.80 5.25
CA ASP A 150 13.86 -10.13 4.81
C ASP A 150 12.49 -10.61 5.33
N GLU A 151 11.71 -9.77 6.01
CA GLU A 151 10.35 -10.10 6.45
C GLU A 151 9.28 -9.49 5.55
N VAL A 152 8.32 -10.33 5.16
CA VAL A 152 7.10 -9.87 4.47
C VAL A 152 6.20 -9.17 5.48
N HIS A 153 5.82 -7.94 5.16
CA HIS A 153 4.86 -7.16 5.92
C HIS A 153 3.66 -6.81 5.03
N THR A 154 2.51 -6.60 5.65
CA THR A 154 1.34 -6.00 4.99
C THR A 154 1.20 -4.55 5.42
N CYS A 155 1.29 -3.64 4.46
CA CYS A 155 1.02 -2.23 4.65
C CYS A 155 -0.46 -1.95 4.45
N TYR A 156 -1.05 -1.18 5.37
CA TYR A 156 -2.36 -0.58 5.19
C TYR A 156 -2.25 0.94 5.23
N LEU A 157 -2.95 1.60 4.32
CA LEU A 157 -3.19 3.03 4.37
C LEU A 157 -4.68 3.26 4.50
N ARG A 158 -5.09 4.08 5.46
CA ARG A 158 -6.43 4.62 5.53
C ARG A 158 -6.38 6.09 5.14
N ILE A 159 -7.15 6.42 4.12
CA ILE A 159 -7.23 7.76 3.55
C ILE A 159 -8.64 8.25 3.81
N ASN A 160 -8.75 9.45 4.36
CA ASN A 160 -10.03 10.14 4.51
C ASN A 160 -9.87 11.57 3.99
N THR A 161 -10.82 12.00 3.17
CA THR A 161 -10.94 13.39 2.75
C THR A 161 -12.41 13.78 2.62
N GLU A 162 -12.75 14.99 3.04
CA GLU A 162 -14.08 15.57 2.90
C GLU A 162 -14.15 16.60 1.78
N THR A 163 -13.00 17.20 1.42
CA THR A 163 -12.95 18.42 0.61
C THR A 163 -12.21 18.27 -0.72
N SER A 164 -11.53 17.15 -0.93
CA SER A 164 -10.67 16.94 -2.11
C SER A 164 -10.98 15.63 -2.83
N ALA A 165 -10.44 15.50 -4.03
CA ALA A 165 -10.47 14.21 -4.72
C ALA A 165 -9.49 13.24 -4.05
N ALA A 166 -9.99 12.07 -3.68
CA ALA A 166 -9.20 10.99 -3.13
C ALA A 166 -8.39 10.32 -4.25
N MET A 167 -7.18 10.82 -4.44
CA MET A 167 -6.16 10.25 -5.32
C MET A 167 -4.91 10.00 -4.48
N ALA A 168 -4.34 8.80 -4.57
CA ALA A 168 -3.26 8.38 -3.70
C ALA A 168 -2.17 7.70 -4.52
N ASP A 169 -1.44 8.48 -5.30
CA ASP A 169 -0.21 8.01 -5.93
C ASP A 169 0.81 7.69 -4.83
N ILE A 170 1.07 6.40 -4.64
CA ILE A 170 1.92 5.87 -3.58
C ILE A 170 3.22 5.34 -4.18
N ARG A 171 4.33 5.66 -3.52
CA ARG A 171 5.64 5.13 -3.89
C ARG A 171 6.45 4.82 -2.64
N ILE A 172 7.36 3.87 -2.77
CA ILE A 172 8.32 3.52 -1.73
C ILE A 172 9.67 4.08 -2.16
N ALA A 173 10.20 5.02 -1.39
CA ALA A 173 11.45 5.71 -1.68
C ALA A 173 12.60 5.11 -0.88
N HIS A 174 13.72 4.89 -1.57
CA HIS A 174 14.97 4.55 -0.90
C HIS A 174 15.42 5.73 0.00
N PRO A 175 16.02 5.48 1.19
CA PRO A 175 16.42 6.54 2.12
C PRO A 175 17.30 7.64 1.49
N LYS A 176 18.26 7.24 0.65
CA LYS A 176 19.13 8.16 -0.11
C LYS A 176 18.36 9.06 -1.09
N SER A 177 17.19 8.63 -1.57
CA SER A 177 16.37 9.36 -2.56
C SER A 177 15.66 10.56 -1.96
N ILE A 178 15.23 10.43 -0.71
CA ILE A 178 14.46 11.43 0.02
C ILE A 178 15.30 12.64 0.44
N LEU A 179 16.59 12.41 0.68
CA LEU A 179 17.53 13.46 1.08
C LEU A 179 17.93 14.38 -0.09
N LEU A 180 17.53 14.06 -1.32
CA LEU A 180 17.73 14.95 -2.44
C LEU A 180 16.78 16.15 -2.28
N PRO A 181 17.28 17.40 -2.31
CA PRO A 181 16.44 18.56 -2.17
C PRO A 181 15.28 18.49 -3.17
N ILE A 182 14.05 18.60 -2.68
CA ILE A 182 12.83 18.71 -3.52
C ILE A 182 13.00 19.80 -4.59
N THR A 183 13.86 20.80 -4.32
CA THR A 183 14.32 21.85 -5.24
C THR A 183 14.91 21.33 -6.56
N ALA A 184 15.62 20.20 -6.55
CA ALA A 184 16.22 19.62 -7.77
C ALA A 184 15.20 18.87 -8.65
N MET A 185 14.10 18.38 -8.08
CA MET A 185 13.08 17.64 -8.83
C MET A 185 12.04 18.54 -9.53
N ARG A 186 11.89 19.80 -9.09
CA ARG A 186 10.98 20.75 -9.73
C ARG A 186 11.59 21.54 -10.90
N TYR A 187 12.92 21.56 -11.00
CA TYR A 187 13.68 22.22 -12.06
C TYR A 187 14.42 21.19 -12.92
N GLY A 188 13.66 20.37 -13.65
CA GLY A 188 14.16 19.78 -14.89
C GLY A 188 14.32 20.88 -15.95
N ARG A 189 15.33 21.73 -15.80
CA ARG A 189 16.03 22.50 -16.84
C ARG A 189 17.22 23.22 -16.20
N ASP A 190 18.40 22.74 -16.55
CA ASP A 190 19.69 23.45 -16.60
C ASP A 190 19.96 24.47 -15.49
N CYS A 191 20.65 24.03 -14.44
CA CYS A 191 21.59 24.88 -13.73
C CYS A 191 22.90 24.10 -13.56
N ILE A 192 23.68 24.06 -14.65
CA ILE A 192 25.13 23.94 -14.55
C ILE A 192 25.58 25.24 -13.89
N LEU A 193 26.15 25.17 -12.70
CA LEU A 193 26.93 26.26 -12.13
C LEU A 193 28.40 25.87 -12.28
N ASP A 194 29.08 26.61 -13.15
CA ASP A 194 30.53 26.80 -13.12
C ASP A 194 30.97 27.48 -11.83
#